data_AF-A0A0B1SAK6-F1
#
_entry.id   AF-A0A0B1SAK6-F1
#
_cell.length_a   1.000
_cell.length_b   1.000
_cell.length_c   1.000
_cell.angle_alpha   90.00
_cell.angle_beta   90.00
_cell.angle_gamma   90.00
#
_symmetry.space_group_name_H-M   'P 1'
#
loop_
_entity.id
_entity.type
_entity.pdbx_description
1 polymer ?
#
loop_
_entity_poly.entity_id
_entity_poly.type
_entity_poly.pdbx_seq_one_letter_code
_entity_poly.pdbx_strand_id
1 'polypeptide(L)'
;LRSFLQNASIYNAIRGVWSSQLNPLLPPIDQLAILEYFAERRMNEHFRMSFWARIWAAIRSWITGKQEFLECNADEPRCMRRIIEKLPLEARVELDRAAETEDLATLENIITEELDNQPQSARMEYELWKNGNSPPQPLLDIIADKTEVEERALERLRAYDLLNSLKDYYRAMIESRSHAEQEVGGSLCTTPLKIASTL
;
A
#
# COMPACT_ATOMS: atom_id res chain seq x y z
N LEU A 1 13.32 14.91 -15.68
CA LEU A 1 14.12 13.65 -15.62
C LEU A 1 14.65 13.38 -14.21
N ARG A 2 15.50 14.24 -13.63
CA ARG A 2 16.05 14.02 -12.27
C ARG A 2 14.98 13.95 -11.17
N SER A 3 13.97 14.83 -11.20
CA SER A 3 12.85 14.83 -10.24
C SER A 3 11.91 13.63 -10.40
N PHE A 4 11.71 13.14 -11.63
CA PHE A 4 10.83 12.00 -11.89
C PHE A 4 11.41 10.69 -11.37
N LEU A 5 12.70 10.43 -11.65
CA LEU A 5 13.42 9.26 -11.13
C LEU A 5 13.46 9.27 -9.61
N GLN A 6 13.64 10.45 -9.01
CA GLN A 6 13.70 10.59 -7.57
C GLN A 6 12.36 10.30 -6.88
N ASN A 7 11.25 10.72 -7.49
CA ASN A 7 9.92 10.37 -6.99
C ASN A 7 9.67 8.86 -7.11
N ALA A 8 10.08 8.24 -8.23
CA ALA A 8 9.96 6.80 -8.41
C ALA A 8 10.69 6.01 -7.31
N SER A 9 11.93 6.38 -6.97
CA SER A 9 12.68 5.72 -5.89
C SER A 9 12.02 5.90 -4.52
N ILE A 10 11.39 7.06 -4.25
CA ILE A 10 10.63 7.26 -3.02
C ILE A 10 9.45 6.29 -2.95
N TYR A 11 8.69 6.14 -4.04
CA TYR A 11 7.57 5.21 -4.09
C TYR A 11 8.02 3.75 -3.95
N ASN A 12 9.12 3.36 -4.60
CA ASN A 12 9.70 2.03 -4.47
C ASN A 12 10.13 1.74 -3.03
N ALA A 13 10.77 2.71 -2.36
CA ALA A 13 11.16 2.57 -0.97
C ALA A 13 9.96 2.42 -0.03
N ILE A 14 8.91 3.24 -0.22
CA ILE A 14 7.67 3.15 0.54
C ILE A 14 7.03 1.77 0.32
N ARG A 15 6.92 1.33 -0.93
CA ARG A 15 6.40 0.01 -1.29
C ARG A 15 7.17 -1.10 -0.59
N GLY A 16 8.50 -1.03 -0.60
CA GLY A 16 9.37 -2.01 0.06
C GLY A 16 9.16 -2.08 1.56
N VAL A 17 9.05 -0.93 2.25
CA VAL A 17 8.75 -0.90 3.69
C VAL A 17 7.38 -1.49 3.99
N TRP A 18 6.37 -1.19 3.17
CA TRP A 18 5.05 -1.80 3.30
C TRP A 18 5.09 -3.31 3.08
N SER A 19 5.80 -3.77 2.05
CA SER A 19 5.97 -5.20 1.76
C SER A 19 6.72 -5.92 2.89
N SER A 20 7.68 -5.29 3.56
CA SER A 20 8.36 -5.93 4.70
C SER A 20 7.45 -6.13 5.92
N GLN A 21 6.46 -5.27 6.11
CA GLN A 21 5.44 -5.43 7.15
C GLN A 21 4.35 -6.44 6.76
N LEU A 22 3.96 -6.47 5.48
CA LEU A 22 2.84 -7.28 5.00
C LEU A 22 3.22 -8.72 4.62
N ASN A 23 4.37 -8.94 3.99
CA ASN A 23 4.79 -10.25 3.48
C ASN A 23 4.82 -11.35 4.57
N PRO A 24 5.23 -11.08 5.82
CA PRO A 24 5.15 -12.08 6.90
C PRO A 24 3.71 -12.48 7.29
N LEU A 25 2.73 -11.61 7.00
CA LEU A 25 1.33 -11.79 7.39
C LEU A 25 0.46 -12.33 6.26
N LEU A 26 0.76 -11.91 5.03
CA LEU A 26 -0.05 -12.13 3.86
C LEU A 26 0.82 -12.29 2.61
N PRO A 27 0.72 -13.41 1.87
CA PRO A 27 1.47 -13.58 0.63
C PRO A 27 1.13 -12.53 -0.44
N PRO A 28 2.06 -12.20 -1.36
CA PRO A 28 1.85 -11.16 -2.37
C PRO A 28 0.60 -11.35 -3.24
N ILE A 29 0.26 -12.59 -3.61
CA ILE A 29 -0.93 -12.89 -4.41
C ILE A 29 -2.24 -12.58 -3.66
N ASP A 30 -2.25 -12.80 -2.34
CA ASP A 30 -3.38 -12.46 -1.48
C ASP A 30 -3.50 -10.93 -1.31
N GLN A 31 -2.36 -10.23 -1.16
CA GLN A 31 -2.33 -8.76 -1.14
C GLN A 31 -2.93 -8.21 -2.43
N LEU A 32 -2.52 -8.73 -3.59
CA LEU A 32 -3.05 -8.33 -4.90
C LEU A 32 -4.56 -8.56 -4.99
N ALA A 33 -5.05 -9.71 -4.52
CA ALA A 33 -6.48 -10.04 -4.51
C ALA A 33 -7.31 -9.01 -3.72
N ILE A 34 -6.84 -8.63 -2.53
CA ILE A 34 -7.49 -7.62 -1.68
C ILE A 34 -7.48 -6.24 -2.37
N LEU A 35 -6.34 -5.88 -2.98
CA LEU A 35 -6.20 -4.59 -3.68
C LEU A 35 -7.12 -4.49 -4.90
N GLU A 36 -7.24 -5.55 -5.69
CA GLU A 36 -8.19 -5.62 -6.79
C GLU A 36 -9.63 -5.47 -6.31
N TYR A 37 -10.01 -6.13 -5.21
CA TYR A 37 -11.34 -5.97 -4.63
C TYR A 37 -11.66 -4.51 -4.30
N PHE A 38 -10.76 -3.80 -3.60
CA PHE A 38 -10.98 -2.40 -3.26
C PHE A 38 -10.97 -1.48 -4.49
N ALA A 39 -10.15 -1.78 -5.50
CA ALA A 39 -10.16 -1.05 -6.76
C ALA A 39 -11.51 -1.20 -7.50
N GLU A 40 -12.03 -2.42 -7.61
CA GLU A 40 -13.34 -2.71 -8.19
C GLU A 40 -14.47 -2.03 -7.41
N ARG A 41 -14.47 -2.14 -6.07
CA ARG A 41 -15.46 -1.50 -5.20
C ARG A 41 -15.49 0.01 -5.40
N ARG A 42 -14.32 0.66 -5.44
CA ARG A 42 -14.20 2.11 -5.67
C ARG A 42 -14.72 2.52 -7.05
N MET A 43 -14.36 1.77 -8.09
CA MET A 43 -14.89 2.03 -9.45
C MET A 43 -16.41 1.91 -9.49
N ASN A 44 -16.98 0.90 -8.82
CA ASN A 44 -18.42 0.71 -8.72
C ASN A 44 -19.10 1.85 -7.95
N GLU A 45 -18.52 2.32 -6.83
CA GLU A 45 -19.03 3.48 -6.09
C GLU A 45 -19.02 4.75 -6.95
N HIS A 46 -17.94 5.03 -7.69
CA HIS A 46 -17.90 6.14 -8.65
C HIS A 46 -18.95 6.00 -9.75
N PHE A 47 -19.15 4.79 -10.27
CA PHE A 47 -20.18 4.53 -11.26
C PHE A 47 -21.59 4.77 -10.69
N ARG A 48 -21.82 4.50 -9.40
CA ARG A 48 -23.10 4.74 -8.73
C ARG A 48 -23.33 6.21 -8.34
N MET A 49 -22.31 7.07 -8.35
CA MET A 49 -22.50 8.50 -8.15
C MET A 49 -23.34 9.09 -9.28
N SER A 50 -24.37 9.86 -8.93
CA SER A 50 -25.21 10.55 -9.92
C SER A 50 -24.38 11.52 -10.77
N PHE A 51 -24.83 11.78 -12.00
CA PHE A 51 -24.21 12.76 -12.90
C PHE A 51 -23.97 14.11 -12.20
N TRP A 52 -24.97 14.57 -11.43
CA TRP A 52 -24.87 15.80 -10.65
C TRP A 52 -23.87 15.71 -9.50
N ALA A 53 -23.76 14.57 -8.81
CA ALA A 53 -22.76 14.38 -7.77
C ALA A 53 -21.33 14.41 -8.34
N ARG A 54 -21.11 13.84 -9.53
CA ARG A 54 -19.80 13.89 -10.22
C ARG A 54 -19.45 15.30 -10.66
N ILE A 55 -20.41 16.04 -11.23
CA ILE A 55 -20.23 17.45 -11.58
C ILE A 55 -19.92 18.28 -10.33
N TRP A 56 -20.67 18.06 -9.24
CA TRP A 56 -20.48 18.82 -8.01
C TRP A 56 -19.16 18.50 -7.32
N ALA A 57 -18.69 17.25 -7.38
CA ALA A 57 -17.34 16.88 -6.92
C ALA A 57 -16.24 17.53 -7.78
N ALA A 58 -16.41 17.59 -9.11
CA ALA A 58 -15.48 18.27 -10.01
C ALA A 58 -15.43 19.79 -9.77
N ILE A 59 -16.60 20.43 -9.57
CA ILE A 59 -16.69 21.86 -9.23
C ILE A 59 -16.06 22.14 -7.87
N ARG A 60 -16.36 21.33 -6.85
CA ARG A 60 -15.73 21.46 -5.53
C ARG A 60 -14.22 21.30 -5.63
N SER A 61 -13.74 20.31 -6.36
CA SER A 61 -12.31 20.12 -6.60
C SER A 61 -11.63 21.29 -7.30
N TRP A 62 -12.31 21.90 -8.27
CA TRP A 62 -11.83 23.09 -8.97
C TRP A 62 -11.75 24.32 -8.06
N ILE A 63 -12.72 24.49 -7.15
CA ILE A 63 -12.78 25.63 -6.21
C ILE A 63 -11.79 25.45 -5.05
N THR A 64 -11.68 24.25 -4.51
CA THR A 64 -10.84 23.98 -3.32
C THR A 64 -9.39 23.62 -3.68
N GLY A 65 -9.11 23.37 -4.96
CA GLY A 65 -7.81 22.87 -5.44
C GLY A 65 -7.48 21.46 -4.95
N LYS A 66 -8.41 20.78 -4.27
CA LYS A 66 -8.24 19.42 -3.75
C LYS A 66 -9.25 18.53 -4.45
N GLN A 67 -8.79 17.53 -5.19
CA GLN A 67 -9.69 16.47 -5.61
C GLN A 67 -10.32 15.84 -4.34
N GLU A 68 -11.65 15.71 -4.32
CA GLU A 68 -12.37 15.03 -3.22
C GLU A 68 -12.15 13.51 -3.21
N PHE A 69 -11.47 13.00 -4.23
CA PHE A 69 -10.79 11.72 -4.08
C PHE A 69 -9.73 11.98 -3.03
N LEU A 70 -9.84 11.34 -1.86
CA LEU A 70 -8.71 11.24 -0.96
C LEU A 70 -7.53 10.72 -1.79
N GLU A 71 -6.70 11.64 -2.29
CA GLU A 71 -5.30 11.43 -2.55
C GLU A 71 -4.79 10.95 -1.21
N CYS A 72 -4.78 9.63 -1.06
CA CYS A 72 -4.28 9.03 0.13
C CYS A 72 -2.82 9.41 0.16
N ASN A 73 -2.51 10.38 1.02
CA ASN A 73 -1.21 10.99 1.15
C ASN A 73 -0.29 10.01 1.90
N ALA A 74 -0.15 8.81 1.36
CA ALA A 74 1.10 8.04 1.40
C ALA A 74 2.14 8.65 0.46
N ASP A 75 1.79 9.73 -0.27
CA ASP A 75 2.64 10.48 -1.18
C ASP A 75 3.71 11.30 -0.43
N GLU A 76 4.76 10.62 0.03
CA GLU A 76 6.05 11.19 0.46
C GLU A 76 6.16 11.55 1.96
N PRO A 77 6.42 10.55 2.81
CA PRO A 77 6.88 10.79 4.18
C PRO A 77 8.13 11.68 4.11
N ARG A 78 8.12 12.79 4.85
CA ARG A 78 9.30 13.68 4.93
C ARG A 78 10.54 12.91 5.40
N CYS A 79 10.37 11.90 6.25
CA CYS A 79 11.42 10.97 6.63
C CYS A 79 11.95 10.14 5.44
N MET A 80 11.09 9.48 4.66
CA MET A 80 11.51 8.69 3.49
C MET A 80 12.14 9.55 2.41
N ARG A 81 11.57 10.72 2.11
CA ARG A 81 12.17 11.67 1.18
C ARG A 81 13.58 12.08 1.65
N ARG A 82 13.75 12.40 2.94
CA ARG A 82 15.04 12.78 3.53
C ARG A 82 16.09 11.67 3.40
N ILE A 83 15.69 10.41 3.60
CA ILE A 83 16.55 9.24 3.43
C ILE A 83 16.98 9.14 1.96
N ILE A 84 16.01 9.05 1.03
CA ILE A 84 16.30 8.86 -0.39
C ILE A 84 17.07 10.03 -1.02
N GLU A 85 16.83 11.27 -0.57
CA GLU A 85 17.56 12.45 -1.03
C GLU A 85 19.05 12.40 -0.71
N LYS A 86 19.41 11.85 0.46
CA LYS A 86 20.79 11.79 0.95
C LYS A 86 21.54 10.55 0.51
N LEU A 87 20.85 9.48 0.12
CA LEU A 87 21.50 8.28 -0.40
C LEU A 87 22.39 8.62 -1.61
N PRO A 88 23.60 8.04 -1.73
CA PRO A 88 24.39 8.11 -2.96
C PRO A 88 23.64 7.44 -4.13
N LEU A 89 24.02 7.76 -5.37
CA LEU A 89 23.33 7.25 -6.56
C LEU A 89 23.36 5.71 -6.60
N GLU A 90 24.50 5.13 -6.23
CA GLU A 90 24.73 3.69 -6.20
C GLU A 90 23.76 2.99 -5.24
N ALA A 91 23.64 3.50 -4.01
CA ALA A 91 22.71 2.95 -3.02
C ALA A 91 21.24 3.13 -3.41
N ARG A 92 20.89 4.20 -4.15
CA ARG A 92 19.53 4.36 -4.67
C ARG A 92 19.20 3.33 -5.74
N VAL A 93 20.12 3.07 -6.67
CA VAL A 93 19.95 2.03 -7.70
C VAL A 93 19.82 0.66 -7.05
N GLU A 94 20.61 0.39 -6.01
CA GLU A 94 20.52 -0.85 -5.24
C GLU A 94 19.17 -0.96 -4.49
N LEU A 95 18.71 0.12 -3.87
CA LEU A 95 17.41 0.17 -3.21
C LEU A 95 16.26 -0.08 -4.20
N ASP A 96 16.30 0.55 -5.38
CA ASP A 96 15.29 0.35 -6.42
C ASP A 96 15.28 -1.10 -6.90
N ARG A 97 16.46 -1.69 -7.10
CA ARG A 97 16.59 -3.11 -7.48
C ARG A 97 16.08 -4.04 -6.38
N ALA A 98 16.40 -3.77 -5.13
CA ALA A 98 15.94 -4.55 -3.98
C ALA A 98 14.40 -4.48 -3.87
N ALA A 99 13.82 -3.29 -4.08
CA ALA A 99 12.38 -3.12 -4.12
C ALA A 99 11.74 -3.90 -5.28
N GLU A 100 12.33 -3.87 -6.49
CA GLU A 100 11.81 -4.60 -7.66
C GLU A 100 11.88 -6.12 -7.51
N THR A 101 12.95 -6.62 -6.90
CA THR A 101 13.21 -8.07 -6.74
C THR A 101 12.66 -8.64 -5.44
N GLU A 102 11.93 -7.85 -4.66
CA GLU A 102 11.41 -8.22 -3.33
C GLU A 102 12.49 -8.67 -2.34
N ASP A 103 13.73 -8.17 -2.49
CA ASP A 103 14.81 -8.33 -1.52
C ASP A 103 14.63 -7.32 -0.37
N LEU A 104 13.70 -7.68 0.52
CA LEU A 104 13.29 -6.83 1.64
C LEU A 104 14.42 -6.63 2.67
N ALA A 105 15.33 -7.60 2.80
CA ALA A 105 16.44 -7.53 3.74
C ALA A 105 17.45 -6.47 3.30
N THR A 106 17.85 -6.48 2.03
CA THR A 106 18.74 -5.46 1.47
C THR A 106 18.09 -4.07 1.53
N LEU A 107 16.79 -3.97 1.23
CA LEU A 107 16.06 -2.71 1.32
C LEU A 107 16.02 -2.16 2.76
N GLU A 108 15.72 -2.99 3.75
CA GLU A 108 15.68 -2.58 5.16
C GLU A 108 17.07 -2.18 5.67
N ASN A 109 18.12 -2.89 5.25
CA ASN A 109 19.51 -2.52 5.60
C ASN A 109 19.89 -1.15 5.06
N ILE A 110 19.63 -0.85 3.77
CA ILE A 110 19.96 0.45 3.17
C ILE A 110 19.22 1.59 3.89
N ILE A 111 17.93 1.39 4.20
CA ILE A 111 17.12 2.40 4.91
C ILE A 111 17.67 2.60 6.33
N THR A 112 18.00 1.51 7.03
CA THR A 112 18.48 1.55 8.42
C THR A 112 19.86 2.21 8.52
N GLU A 113 20.78 1.87 7.63
CA GLU A 113 22.11 2.49 7.57
C GLU A 113 22.02 4.01 7.35
N GLU A 114 21.15 4.45 6.44
CA GLU A 114 20.97 5.89 6.20
C GLU A 114 20.25 6.58 7.36
N LEU A 115 19.28 5.93 8.00
CA LEU A 115 18.64 6.41 9.23
C LEU A 115 19.63 6.54 10.39
N ASP A 116 20.62 5.65 10.46
CA ASP A 116 21.66 5.72 11.47
C ASP A 116 22.54 6.96 11.33
N ASN A 117 22.68 7.48 10.11
CA ASN A 117 23.37 8.74 9.83
C ASN A 117 22.50 9.99 10.06
N GLN A 118 21.21 9.84 10.41
CA GLN A 118 20.30 10.95 10.70
C GLN A 118 20.18 11.27 12.20
N PRO A 119 19.79 12.52 12.56
CA PRO A 119 19.47 12.87 13.94
C PRO A 119 18.32 12.01 14.49
N GLN A 120 18.31 11.82 15.82
CA GLN A 120 17.32 11.01 16.52
C GLN A 120 15.87 11.40 16.19
N SER A 121 15.59 12.69 15.97
CA SER A 121 14.26 13.18 15.58
C SER A 121 13.77 12.58 14.25
N ALA A 122 14.65 12.36 13.28
CA ALA A 122 14.31 11.74 12.01
C ALA A 122 14.02 10.24 12.15
N ARG A 123 14.73 9.56 13.06
CA ARG A 123 14.47 8.15 13.39
C ARG A 123 13.10 7.99 14.05
N MET A 124 12.79 8.84 15.03
CA MET A 124 11.45 8.85 15.67
C MET A 124 10.34 9.13 14.66
N GLU A 125 10.55 10.07 13.73
CA GLU A 125 9.61 10.37 12.65
C GLU A 125 9.36 9.16 11.74
N TYR A 126 10.44 8.44 11.36
CA TYR A 126 10.33 7.21 10.59
C TYR A 126 9.57 6.11 11.35
N GLU A 127 9.90 5.87 12.62
CA GLU A 127 9.22 4.84 13.43
C GLU A 127 7.74 5.16 13.64
N LEU A 128 7.39 6.42 13.90
CA LEU A 128 5.99 6.84 14.02
C LEU A 128 5.23 6.61 12.71
N TRP A 129 5.86 6.94 11.57
CA TRP A 129 5.29 6.68 10.27
C TRP A 129 5.15 5.17 10.00
N LYS A 130 6.21 4.37 10.20
CA LYS A 130 6.22 2.91 10.01
C LYS A 130 5.14 2.23 10.84
N ASN A 131 5.02 2.59 12.11
CA ASN A 131 4.01 2.01 13.02
C ASN A 131 2.59 2.47 12.70
N GLY A 132 2.41 3.72 12.26
CA GLY A 132 1.11 4.25 11.83
C GLY A 132 0.58 3.62 10.52
N ASN A 133 1.44 2.96 9.76
CA ASN A 133 1.13 2.28 8.50
C ASN A 133 1.08 0.76 8.67
N SER A 134 0.71 0.28 9.86
CA SER A 134 0.50 -1.15 10.10
C SER A 134 -0.81 -1.63 9.46
N PRO A 135 -0.94 -2.94 9.11
CA PRO A 135 -2.19 -3.50 8.61
C PRO A 135 -3.35 -3.26 9.60
N PRO A 136 -4.59 -3.06 9.11
CA PRO A 136 -5.72 -2.75 9.96
C PRO A 136 -6.11 -3.97 10.79
N GLN A 137 -6.54 -3.75 12.03
CA GLN A 137 -6.94 -4.84 12.92
C GLN A 137 -7.97 -5.80 12.30
N PRO A 138 -9.03 -5.34 11.61
CA PRO A 138 -9.96 -6.25 10.95
C PRO A 138 -9.32 -7.20 9.91
N LEU A 139 -8.26 -6.76 9.22
CA LEU A 139 -7.52 -7.64 8.31
C LEU A 139 -6.69 -8.66 9.10
N LEU A 140 -6.05 -8.24 10.19
CA LEU A 140 -5.33 -9.14 11.08
C LEU A 140 -6.27 -10.19 11.69
N ASP A 141 -7.49 -9.81 12.04
CA ASP A 141 -8.51 -10.73 12.57
C ASP A 141 -8.95 -11.73 11.50
N ILE A 142 -9.22 -11.29 10.26
CA ILE A 142 -9.46 -12.21 9.13
C ILE A 142 -8.28 -13.17 8.96
N ILE A 143 -7.05 -12.71 9.18
CA ILE A 143 -5.87 -13.55 9.04
C ILE A 143 -5.79 -14.59 10.17
N ALA A 144 -6.03 -14.17 11.41
CA ALA A 144 -5.93 -14.98 12.61
C ALA A 144 -7.11 -15.99 12.76
N ASP A 145 -8.30 -15.61 12.31
CA ASP A 145 -9.53 -16.41 12.43
C ASP A 145 -9.60 -17.57 11.43
N LYS A 146 -8.63 -17.69 10.51
CA LYS A 146 -8.60 -18.75 9.50
C LYS A 146 -8.56 -20.13 10.16
N THR A 147 -9.48 -20.98 9.74
CA THR A 147 -9.45 -22.40 10.08
C THR A 147 -8.36 -23.12 9.28
N GLU A 148 -7.88 -24.26 9.80
CA GLU A 148 -6.90 -25.13 9.10
C GLU A 148 -7.42 -25.63 7.73
N VAL A 149 -8.74 -25.73 7.56
CA VAL A 149 -9.35 -26.12 6.29
C VAL A 149 -9.29 -24.97 5.29
N GLU A 150 -9.59 -23.75 5.73
CA GLU A 150 -9.48 -22.54 4.90
C GLU A 150 -8.02 -22.29 4.49
N GLU A 151 -7.07 -22.42 5.40
CA GLU A 151 -5.65 -22.21 5.07
C GLU A 151 -5.20 -23.18 3.98
N ARG A 152 -5.51 -24.47 4.10
CA ARG A 152 -5.20 -25.46 3.05
C ARG A 152 -5.91 -25.19 1.73
N ALA A 153 -7.11 -24.62 1.77
CA ALA A 153 -7.81 -24.21 0.55
C ALA A 153 -7.11 -23.02 -0.11
N LEU A 154 -6.75 -21.99 0.67
CA LEU A 154 -6.01 -20.83 0.19
C LEU A 154 -4.65 -21.23 -0.39
N GLU A 155 -3.90 -22.12 0.28
CA GLU A 155 -2.64 -22.66 -0.25
C GLU A 155 -2.81 -23.27 -1.64
N ARG A 156 -3.90 -24.00 -1.89
CA ARG A 156 -4.20 -24.55 -3.22
C ARG A 156 -4.55 -23.45 -4.22
N LEU A 157 -5.35 -22.46 -3.82
CA LEU A 157 -5.67 -21.32 -4.69
C LEU A 157 -4.41 -20.56 -5.10
N ARG A 158 -3.48 -20.35 -4.16
CA ARG A 158 -2.16 -19.75 -4.41
C ARG A 158 -1.33 -20.59 -5.36
N ALA A 159 -1.27 -21.91 -5.16
CA ALA A 159 -0.49 -22.82 -6.00
C ALA A 159 -0.97 -22.90 -7.46
N TYR A 160 -2.22 -22.54 -7.73
CA TYR A 160 -2.81 -22.49 -9.06
C TYR A 160 -3.02 -21.06 -9.59
N ASP A 161 -2.46 -20.05 -8.92
CA ASP A 161 -2.59 -18.63 -9.28
C ASP A 161 -4.04 -18.16 -9.47
N LEU A 162 -4.97 -18.69 -8.66
CA LEU A 162 -6.42 -18.42 -8.77
C LEU A 162 -6.79 -17.10 -8.09
N LEU A 163 -6.26 -15.99 -8.63
CA LEU A 163 -6.41 -14.64 -8.08
C LEU A 163 -7.87 -14.23 -7.85
N ASN A 164 -8.76 -14.52 -8.81
CA ASN A 164 -10.19 -14.19 -8.67
C ASN A 164 -10.85 -14.96 -7.52
N SER A 165 -10.49 -16.21 -7.30
CA SER A 165 -11.03 -17.01 -6.19
C SER A 165 -10.50 -16.52 -4.83
N LEU A 166 -9.24 -16.11 -4.77
CA LEU A 166 -8.67 -15.44 -3.59
C LEU A 166 -9.41 -14.12 -3.32
N LYS A 167 -9.67 -13.34 -4.36
CA LYS A 167 -10.42 -12.07 -4.27
C LYS A 167 -11.84 -12.30 -3.75
N ASP A 168 -12.54 -13.31 -4.24
CA ASP A 168 -13.89 -13.64 -3.78
C ASP A 168 -13.90 -14.09 -2.32
N TYR A 169 -12.88 -14.86 -1.89
CA TYR A 169 -12.71 -15.21 -0.47
C TYR A 169 -12.54 -13.95 0.39
N TYR A 170 -11.57 -13.08 0.08
CA TYR A 170 -11.35 -11.87 0.87
C TYR A 170 -12.54 -10.91 0.82
N ARG A 171 -13.22 -10.79 -0.33
CA ARG A 171 -14.48 -10.05 -0.45
C ARG A 171 -15.50 -10.56 0.57
N ALA A 172 -15.75 -11.86 0.59
CA ALA A 172 -16.72 -12.45 1.53
C ALA A 172 -16.33 -12.20 2.99
N MET A 173 -15.05 -12.35 3.33
CA MET A 173 -14.55 -12.11 4.69
C MET A 173 -14.68 -10.64 5.09
N ILE A 174 -14.31 -9.70 4.21
CA ILE A 174 -14.39 -8.26 4.48
C ILE A 174 -15.85 -7.82 4.58
N GLU A 175 -16.72 -8.26 3.66
CA GLU A 175 -18.13 -7.86 3.63
C GLU A 175 -18.95 -8.47 4.77
N SER A 176 -18.46 -9.54 5.40
CA SER A 176 -19.06 -10.11 6.61
C SER A 176 -18.81 -9.27 7.88
N ARG A 177 -17.81 -8.38 7.86
CA ARG A 177 -17.50 -7.47 8.97
C ARG A 177 -18.44 -6.25 8.96
N SER A 178 -18.56 -5.56 10.09
CA SER A 178 -19.41 -4.37 10.19
C SER A 178 -18.92 -3.23 9.28
N HIS A 179 -19.81 -2.32 8.91
CA HIS A 179 -19.44 -1.17 8.07
C HIS A 179 -18.33 -0.32 8.69
N ALA A 180 -18.34 -0.16 10.02
CA ALA A 180 -17.29 0.56 10.73
C ALA A 180 -15.92 -0.11 10.57
N GLU A 181 -15.86 -1.44 10.66
CA GLU A 181 -14.62 -2.21 10.46
C GLU A 181 -14.13 -2.16 9.00
N GLN A 182 -15.07 -2.13 8.04
CA GLN A 182 -14.74 -1.97 6.62
C GLN A 182 -14.18 -0.57 6.31
N GLU A 183 -14.69 0.48 6.96
CA GLU A 183 -14.25 1.86 6.76
C GLU A 183 -12.92 2.19 7.44
N VAL A 184 -12.54 1.48 8.51
CA VAL A 184 -11.19 1.58 9.10
C VAL A 184 -10.10 1.18 8.08
N GLY A 185 -10.43 0.22 7.20
CA GLY A 185 -9.61 -0.18 6.06
C GLY A 185 -9.53 0.84 4.92
N GLY A 186 -10.44 1.82 4.87
CA GLY A 186 -10.50 2.86 3.83
C GLY A 186 -9.50 4.01 4.04
N SER A 187 -8.90 4.12 5.23
CA SER A 187 -7.83 5.11 5.49
C SER A 187 -6.42 4.58 5.20
N LEU A 188 -6.30 3.26 4.97
CA LEU A 188 -5.07 2.65 4.50
C LEU A 188 -4.97 2.88 3.00
N CYS A 189 -3.96 3.67 2.66
CA CYS A 189 -3.65 4.00 1.30
C CYS A 189 -3.47 2.75 0.45
N THR A 190 -4.47 2.49 -0.40
CA THR A 190 -4.35 1.63 -1.57
C THR A 190 -3.41 2.32 -2.57
N THR A 191 -2.12 2.39 -2.24
CA THR A 191 -1.05 2.82 -3.13
C THR A 191 -0.24 1.61 -3.60
N PRO A 192 -0.84 0.71 -4.39
CA PRO A 192 -0.01 -0.02 -5.35
C PRO A 192 -0.50 0.13 -6.80
N LEU A 193 -1.68 0.70 -7.07
CA LEU A 193 -2.28 0.67 -8.42
C LEU A 193 -2.09 1.93 -9.28
N LYS A 194 -1.06 2.75 -9.03
CA LYS A 194 -0.61 3.78 -10.00
C LYS A 194 0.65 3.42 -10.78
N ILE A 195 1.36 2.35 -10.41
CA ILE A 195 2.62 1.98 -11.09
C ILE A 195 2.38 1.10 -12.32
N ALA A 196 1.28 0.35 -12.38
CA ALA A 196 0.97 -0.51 -13.54
C ALA A 196 0.31 0.21 -14.73
N SER A 197 -0.11 1.48 -14.59
CA SER A 197 -0.79 2.22 -15.66
C SER A 197 0.09 3.26 -16.37
N THR A 198 1.39 3.28 -16.10
CA THR A 198 2.32 4.29 -16.67
C THR A 198 3.55 3.68 -17.35
N LEU A 199 3.51 2.38 -17.64
CA LEU A 199 4.38 1.72 -18.62
C LEU A 199 3.57 1.38 -19.88
#